data_AF-A0A383APS0-F1
#
_entry.id   AF-A0A383APS0-F1
#
_cell.length_a   1.000
_cell.length_b   1.000
_cell.length_c   1.000
_cell.angle_alpha   90.00
_cell.angle_beta   90.00
_cell.angle_gamma   90.00
#
_symmetry.space_group_name_H-M   'P 1'
#
loop_
_entity.id
_entity.type
_entity.pdbx_description
1 polymer ?
#
loop_
_entity_poly.entity_id
_entity_poly.type
_entity_poly.pdbx_seq_one_letter_code
_entity_poly.pdbx_strand_id
1 'polypeptide(L)' 'MTSFKASSCHSLNGSIKVPGDKSISHRSIMLGSIANGVTNVSGFLEGEDSLAT' A
#
# COMPACT_ATOMS: atom_id res chain seq x y z
N MET A 1 -0.55 -22.52 2.73
CA MET A 1 -1.07 -22.06 1.43
C MET A 1 -2.54 -21.76 1.61
N THR A 2 -2.93 -20.50 1.61
CA THR A 2 -4.33 -20.07 1.81
C THR A 2 -5.13 -20.39 0.54
N SER A 3 -6.32 -20.99 0.69
CA SER A 3 -7.21 -21.28 -0.44
C SER A 3 -8.32 -20.24 -0.49
N PHE A 4 -8.52 -19.64 -1.66
CA PHE A 4 -9.61 -18.70 -1.92
C PHE A 4 -10.62 -19.36 -2.87
N LYS A 5 -11.91 -19.29 -2.52
CA LYS A 5 -13.02 -19.67 -3.41
C LYS A 5 -13.72 -18.40 -3.86
N ALA A 6 -13.87 -18.23 -5.17
CA ALA A 6 -14.69 -17.19 -5.78
C ALA A 6 -15.75 -17.85 -6.66
N SER A 7 -16.93 -17.25 -6.75
CA SER A 7 -18.04 -17.67 -7.61
C SER A 7 -18.51 -16.49 -8.45
N SER A 8 -19.20 -16.75 -9.56
CA SER A 8 -19.73 -15.70 -10.42
C SER A 8 -20.75 -14.82 -9.68
N CYS A 9 -20.75 -13.54 -10.03
CA CYS A 9 -21.71 -12.55 -9.56
C CYS A 9 -22.19 -11.72 -10.75
N HIS A 10 -23.43 -11.22 -10.71
CA HIS A 10 -23.98 -10.37 -11.76
C HIS A 10 -23.32 -8.98 -11.79
N SER A 11 -23.10 -8.36 -10.63
CA SER A 11 -22.44 -7.05 -10.51
C SER A 11 -21.84 -6.83 -9.12
N LEU A 12 -20.81 -5.97 -9.03
CA LEU A 12 -20.25 -5.50 -7.76
C LEU A 12 -20.69 -4.05 -7.56
N ASN A 13 -21.27 -3.75 -6.39
CA ASN A 13 -21.64 -2.40 -6.00
C ASN A 13 -21.08 -2.09 -4.62
N GLY A 14 -20.42 -0.94 -4.48
CA GLY A 14 -19.82 -0.50 -3.24
C GLY A 14 -18.83 0.63 -3.45
N SER A 15 -18.26 1.12 -2.35
CA SER A 15 -17.16 2.07 -2.36
C SER A 15 -16.03 1.50 -1.54
N ILE A 16 -14.81 1.68 -2.00
CA ILE A 16 -13.60 1.33 -1.26
C ILE A 16 -12.68 2.52 -1.22
N LYS A 17 -11.88 2.61 -0.16
CA LYS A 17 -10.72 3.48 -0.14
C LYS A 17 -9.55 2.73 -0.76
N VAL A 18 -8.97 3.31 -1.82
CA VAL A 18 -7.77 2.74 -2.45
C VAL A 18 -6.61 2.83 -1.45
N PRO A 19 -5.85 1.74 -1.23
CA PRO A 19 -4.69 1.77 -0.34
C PRO A 19 -3.55 2.61 -0.96
N GLY A 20 -2.47 2.81 -0.21
CA GLY A 20 -1.26 3.44 -0.73
C GLY A 20 -0.69 2.71 -1.96
N ASP A 21 0.02 3.43 -2.82
CA ASP A 21 0.74 2.82 -3.93
C ASP A 21 2.09 2.24 -3.47
N LYS A 22 2.45 1.03 -3.93
CA LYS A 22 3.69 0.37 -3.55
C LYS A 22 4.93 1.17 -3.96
N SER A 23 4.96 1.68 -5.19
CA SER A 23 6.12 2.42 -5.71
C SER A 23 6.27 3.79 -5.03
N ILE A 24 5.16 4.46 -4.71
CA ILE A 24 5.17 5.71 -3.95
C ILE A 24 5.61 5.47 -2.50
N SER A 25 5.16 4.38 -1.88
CA SER A 25 5.55 4.00 -0.52
C SER A 25 7.06 3.75 -0.43
N HIS A 26 7.63 2.94 -1.35
CA HIS A 26 9.09 2.76 -1.46
C HIS A 26 9.82 4.09 -1.66
N ARG A 27 9.37 4.91 -2.62
CA ARG A 27 10.01 6.20 -2.89
C ARG A 27 9.93 7.15 -1.69
N SER A 28 8.86 7.11 -0.89
CA SER A 28 8.74 7.95 0.30
C SER A 28 9.81 7.62 1.35
N ILE A 29 10.16 6.34 1.50
CA ILE A 29 11.27 5.89 2.37
C ILE A 29 12.61 6.32 1.77
N MET A 30 12.84 6.07 0.48
CA MET A 30 14.08 6.44 -0.20
C MET A 30 14.37 7.94 -0.16
N LEU A 31 13.34 8.78 -0.31
CA LEU A 31 13.49 10.23 -0.22
C LEU A 31 13.63 10.69 1.23
N GLY A 32 12.90 10.07 2.17
CA GLY A 32 13.00 10.37 3.59
C GLY A 32 14.37 10.00 4.19
N SER A 33 15.03 8.95 3.69
CA SER A 33 16.33 8.49 4.19
C SER A 33 17.50 9.44 3.88
N ILE A 34 17.32 10.33 2.91
CA ILE A 34 18.31 11.37 2.56
C ILE A 34 17.92 12.77 3.08
N ALA A 35 16.75 12.90 3.72
CA ALA A 35 16.29 14.16 4.28
C ALA A 35 16.90 14.40 5.67
N ASN A 36 17.08 15.67 6.04
CA ASN A 36 17.48 16.04 7.39
C ASN A 36 16.25 16.31 8.27
N GLY A 37 16.15 15.64 9.42
CA GLY A 37 15.01 15.75 10.34
C GLY A 37 13.99 14.62 10.18
N VAL A 38 12.74 14.88 10.55
CA VAL A 38 11.66 13.87 10.53
C VAL A 38 10.83 14.02 9.26
N THR A 39 10.66 12.90 8.53
CA THR A 39 9.76 12.83 7.37
C THR A 39 8.44 12.19 7.78
N ASN A 40 7.35 12.95 7.70
CA ASN A 40 6.00 12.44 7.94
C ASN A 40 5.34 12.02 6.62
N VAL A 41 4.95 10.75 6.51
CA VAL A 41 4.28 10.18 5.34
C VAL A 41 2.85 9.75 5.73
N SER A 42 1.88 9.99 4.84
CA SER A 42 0.49 9.55 5.03
C SER A 42 0.00 8.79 3.81
N GLY A 43 -0.94 7.86 4.00
CA GLY A 43 -1.39 6.96 2.93
C GLY A 43 -0.31 5.96 2.50
N PHE A 44 0.63 5.63 3.38
CA PHE A 44 1.65 4.62 3.16
C PHE A 44 1.02 3.23 2.98
N LEU A 45 1.53 2.44 2.04
CA LEU A 45 1.10 1.06 1.86
C LEU A 45 1.78 0.15 2.89
N GLU A 46 1.03 -0.40 3.83
CA GLU A 46 1.53 -1.33 4.85
C GLU A 46 1.69 -2.77 4.30
N GLY A 47 2.13 -2.91 3.06
CA GLY A 47 2.48 -4.19 2.46
C GLY A 47 3.86 -4.65 2.92
N GLU A 48 4.08 -5.97 3.00
CA GLU A 48 5.34 -6.56 3.46
C GLU A 48 6.57 -5.98 2.75
N ASP A 49 6.51 -5.88 1.42
CA ASP A 49 7.60 -5.31 0.62
C ASP A 49 7.90 -3.84 0.98
N SER A 50 6.87 -3.06 1.30
CA SER A 50 7.01 -1.65 1.64
C SER A 50 7.52 -1.46 3.07
N LEU A 51 7.12 -2.34 3.99
CA LEU A 51 7.59 -2.34 5.38
C LEU A 51 9.03 -2.85 5.53
N ALA A 52 9.53 -3.63 4.57
CA ALA A 52 10.88 -4.16 4.56
C ALA A 52 11.91 -3.27 3.81
N THR A 53 11.51 -2.05 3.42
CA THR A 53 12.37 -1.06 2.72
C THR A 53 12.91 -0.03 3.70
#